data_AF-A0A3D1CSQ0-F1
#
_entry.id   AF-A0A3D1CSQ0-F1
#
_cell.length_a   1.000
_cell.length_b   1.000
_cell.length_c   1.000
_cell.angle_alpha   90.00
_cell.angle_beta   90.00
_cell.angle_gamma   90.00
#
_symmetry.space_group_name_H-M   'P 1'
#
loop_
_entity.id
_entity.type
_entity.pdbx_description
1 polymer ?
#
loop_
_entity_poly.entity_id
_entity_poly.type
_entity_poly.pdbx_seq_one_letter_code
_entity_poly.pdbx_strand_id
1 'polypeptide(L)'
;MTISHENKQKLNIFLSYSIKKILAEESRFGTWNYYSRKTKLALPDDLDTTFTSILALLKNNIKKSNSISKIVNVLINCEIKPGGPYNTWIGVGKTNERDWKNIDPTVNALIGAVLNNFNIELKNLTSNFNNNCIREFKSKFYLNDSITYYWLSMWWKPPVKLRQKIYNYLTERVERKNSSAFDVTQAISALANFQMLSDKKIDFLITKILSYKTTNLEKYCIEIVKNDKTINYFSSNLLREAWVIHSLNILLNLKKINIPVISINDLEKVAKCTLTWVKKTPPNLRPYIESAVFRLIKNDKANEITYFAKENSESIIHKNDKRISQSNWNKISILSILGWTAYSLYNLASNQKISCSYKLIPAANLCLLKIRDEITQLGYFLDANKKRKWLKKVNDVFNRMESAQFYRSYSKERKNFINYVDEFSARSLGHLLGSYWCLLHNSALKDSDLSLWFKSGKFFLSAKQLADDLHDWEEDFKNDINNPLTKEIKQLNHSNSTKINSIIKNDFIKIILPKFLKKGLNWTEKAKECIEKISEINKNKSPLYKQASALNFEYKKWQLEYAEIKDLIKTQK
;
A
#
# COMPACT_ATOMS: atom_id res chain seq x y z
N MET A 1 -17.13 8.48 -15.11
CA MET A 1 -18.57 8.15 -15.11
C MET A 1 -19.08 8.19 -13.68
N THR A 2 -19.85 9.20 -13.33
CA THR A 2 -20.55 9.29 -12.03
C THR A 2 -21.82 8.47 -12.15
N ILE A 3 -21.96 7.43 -11.33
CA ILE A 3 -23.20 6.64 -11.23
C ILE A 3 -24.26 7.57 -10.63
N SER A 4 -25.45 7.66 -11.25
CA SER A 4 -26.55 8.46 -10.70
C SER A 4 -26.91 7.99 -9.27
N HIS A 5 -27.43 8.89 -8.44
CA HIS A 5 -27.85 8.54 -7.08
C HIS A 5 -28.84 7.37 -7.08
N GLU A 6 -29.77 7.37 -8.03
CA GLU A 6 -30.74 6.30 -8.27
C GLU A 6 -30.07 4.95 -8.59
N ASN A 7 -29.08 4.94 -9.51
CA ASN A 7 -28.37 3.71 -9.85
C ASN A 7 -27.52 3.18 -8.67
N LYS A 8 -26.99 4.08 -7.83
CA LYS A 8 -26.28 3.68 -6.60
C LYS A 8 -27.23 3.06 -5.59
N GLN A 9 -28.43 3.60 -5.42
CA GLN A 9 -29.47 3.00 -4.56
C GLN A 9 -29.90 1.63 -5.08
N LYS A 10 -30.19 1.50 -6.39
CA LYS A 10 -30.54 0.21 -7.02
C LYS A 10 -29.45 -0.84 -6.80
N LEU A 11 -28.17 -0.46 -6.95
CA LEU A 11 -27.05 -1.36 -6.72
C LEU A 11 -26.97 -1.80 -5.25
N ASN A 12 -27.15 -0.89 -4.29
CA ASN A 12 -27.14 -1.22 -2.87
C ASN A 12 -28.30 -2.16 -2.48
N ILE A 13 -29.49 -1.95 -3.05
CA ILE A 13 -30.65 -2.84 -2.87
C ILE A 13 -30.32 -4.23 -3.43
N PHE A 14 -29.78 -4.29 -4.64
CA PHE A 14 -29.39 -5.55 -5.28
C PHE A 14 -28.31 -6.31 -4.48
N LEU A 15 -27.29 -5.61 -3.99
CA LEU A 15 -26.24 -6.18 -3.13
C LEU A 15 -26.84 -6.73 -1.83
N SER A 16 -27.69 -5.96 -1.17
CA SER A 16 -28.35 -6.37 0.08
C SER A 16 -29.21 -7.62 -0.14
N TYR A 17 -29.97 -7.65 -1.24
CA TYR A 17 -30.77 -8.81 -1.63
C TYR A 17 -29.90 -10.05 -1.91
N SER A 18 -28.81 -9.87 -2.65
CA SER A 18 -27.87 -10.96 -3.01
C SER A 18 -27.21 -11.57 -1.77
N ILE A 19 -26.76 -10.72 -0.84
CA ILE A 19 -26.20 -11.15 0.45
C ILE A 19 -27.24 -11.93 1.25
N LYS A 20 -28.48 -11.42 1.33
CA LYS A 20 -29.57 -12.11 2.04
C LYS A 20 -29.84 -13.49 1.44
N LYS A 21 -29.76 -13.62 0.11
CA LYS A 21 -29.90 -14.92 -0.58
C LYS A 21 -28.76 -15.87 -0.26
N ILE A 22 -27.50 -15.41 -0.31
CA ILE A 22 -26.35 -16.24 0.09
C ILE A 22 -26.52 -16.74 1.52
N LEU A 23 -26.84 -15.85 2.47
CA LEU A 23 -27.01 -16.23 3.88
C LEU A 23 -28.19 -17.19 4.10
N ALA A 24 -29.26 -17.08 3.32
CA ALA A 24 -30.42 -17.97 3.42
C ALA A 24 -30.13 -19.41 2.94
N GLU A 25 -29.08 -19.60 2.14
CA GLU A 25 -28.65 -20.91 1.62
C GLU A 25 -27.47 -21.50 2.42
N GLU A 26 -27.04 -20.85 3.51
CA GLU A 26 -25.98 -21.37 4.40
C GLU A 26 -26.46 -22.66 5.12
N SER A 27 -25.66 -23.72 5.07
CA SER A 27 -25.94 -24.94 5.84
C SER A 27 -25.72 -24.73 7.34
N ARG A 28 -26.19 -25.66 8.17
CA ARG A 28 -25.82 -25.70 9.60
C ARG A 28 -24.29 -25.75 9.83
N PHE A 29 -23.54 -26.29 8.87
CA PHE A 29 -22.08 -26.41 8.87
C PHE A 29 -21.36 -25.20 8.26
N GLY A 30 -22.09 -24.15 7.85
CA GLY A 30 -21.47 -22.96 7.24
C GLY A 30 -20.95 -23.21 5.82
N THR A 31 -21.65 -24.04 5.06
CA THR A 31 -21.27 -24.49 3.71
C THR A 31 -22.38 -24.19 2.71
N TRP A 32 -22.05 -24.17 1.42
CA TRP A 32 -22.97 -23.86 0.32
C TRP A 32 -22.91 -24.91 -0.77
N ASN A 33 -23.96 -24.93 -1.59
CA ASN A 33 -24.12 -25.81 -2.73
C ASN A 33 -24.36 -25.01 -4.01
N TYR A 34 -23.95 -25.58 -5.15
CA TYR A 34 -24.20 -25.01 -6.47
C TYR A 34 -25.69 -24.70 -6.73
N TYR A 35 -26.59 -25.59 -6.33
CA TYR A 35 -28.04 -25.40 -6.42
C TYR A 35 -28.63 -24.87 -5.11
N SER A 36 -29.77 -24.18 -5.22
CA SER A 36 -30.56 -23.83 -4.03
C SER A 36 -31.01 -25.10 -3.31
N ARG A 37 -30.91 -25.08 -1.98
CA ARG A 37 -31.26 -26.20 -1.10
C ARG A 37 -32.73 -26.59 -1.17
N LYS A 38 -33.58 -25.72 -1.74
CA LYS A 38 -35.01 -25.98 -1.95
C LYS A 38 -35.29 -26.81 -3.22
N THR A 39 -34.28 -27.07 -4.05
CA THR A 39 -34.45 -27.79 -5.31
C THR A 39 -34.24 -29.29 -5.13
N LYS A 40 -34.90 -30.09 -5.98
CA LYS A 40 -34.71 -31.56 -6.03
C LYS A 40 -33.37 -31.98 -6.68
N LEU A 41 -32.63 -31.02 -7.25
CA LEU A 41 -31.35 -31.22 -7.93
C LEU A 41 -30.14 -31.00 -7.00
N ALA A 42 -30.34 -31.10 -5.68
CA ALA A 42 -29.29 -30.76 -4.71
C ALA A 42 -28.05 -31.66 -4.89
N LEU A 43 -26.95 -31.04 -5.30
CA LEU A 43 -25.62 -31.65 -5.21
C LEU A 43 -25.18 -31.69 -3.73
N PRO A 44 -24.14 -32.46 -3.37
CA PRO A 44 -23.48 -32.26 -2.08
C PRO A 44 -22.80 -30.89 -2.04
N ASP A 45 -22.73 -30.28 -0.86
CA ASP A 45 -21.99 -29.04 -0.67
C ASP A 45 -20.52 -29.20 -1.11
N ASP A 46 -19.94 -28.12 -1.63
CA ASP A 46 -18.59 -28.14 -2.21
C ASP A 46 -17.77 -26.93 -1.77
N LEU A 47 -16.45 -27.06 -1.79
CA LEU A 47 -15.53 -26.01 -1.38
C LEU A 47 -15.49 -24.84 -2.37
N ASP A 48 -15.84 -25.04 -3.65
CA ASP A 48 -15.85 -23.97 -4.65
C ASP A 48 -16.96 -22.95 -4.37
N THR A 49 -18.20 -23.43 -4.26
CA THR A 49 -19.36 -22.63 -3.90
C THR A 49 -19.22 -22.06 -2.49
N THR A 50 -18.73 -22.87 -1.54
CA THR A 50 -18.54 -22.44 -0.15
C THR A 50 -17.54 -21.28 -0.07
N PHE A 51 -16.35 -21.41 -0.67
CA PHE A 51 -15.34 -20.37 -0.59
C PHE A 51 -15.64 -19.15 -1.47
N THR A 52 -16.35 -19.32 -2.59
CA THR A 52 -16.88 -18.20 -3.38
C THR A 52 -17.89 -17.39 -2.56
N SER A 53 -18.80 -18.08 -1.86
CA SER A 53 -19.79 -17.46 -0.99
C SER A 53 -19.14 -16.72 0.19
N ILE A 54 -18.15 -17.34 0.84
CA ILE A 54 -17.37 -16.70 1.91
C ILE A 54 -16.64 -15.46 1.38
N LEU A 55 -15.99 -15.55 0.22
CA LEU A 55 -15.31 -14.40 -0.38
C LEU A 55 -16.28 -13.25 -0.66
N ALA A 56 -17.47 -13.55 -1.18
CA ALA A 56 -18.51 -12.55 -1.42
C ALA A 56 -18.97 -11.87 -0.12
N LEU A 57 -19.16 -12.63 0.97
CA LEU A 57 -19.50 -12.08 2.29
C LEU A 57 -18.36 -11.22 2.86
N LEU A 58 -17.11 -11.67 2.75
CA LEU A 58 -15.93 -10.94 3.22
C LEU A 58 -15.75 -9.61 2.49
N LYS A 59 -15.93 -9.58 1.16
CA LYS A 59 -15.84 -8.36 0.35
C LYS A 59 -16.92 -7.34 0.71
N ASN A 60 -18.01 -7.77 1.36
CA ASN A 60 -19.07 -6.90 1.86
C ASN A 60 -19.02 -6.69 3.39
N ASN A 61 -17.85 -6.93 4.02
CA ASN A 61 -17.60 -6.73 5.46
C ASN A 61 -18.51 -7.55 6.39
N ILE A 62 -19.08 -8.66 5.92
CA ILE A 62 -19.89 -9.55 6.75
C ILE A 62 -18.97 -10.61 7.35
N LYS A 63 -18.50 -10.36 8.57
CA LYS A 63 -17.67 -11.29 9.35
C LYS A 63 -18.52 -11.89 10.46
N LYS A 64 -19.01 -13.12 10.29
CA LYS A 64 -19.56 -13.91 11.40
C LYS A 64 -18.43 -14.67 12.09
N SER A 65 -18.14 -14.34 13.35
CA SER A 65 -17.16 -15.07 14.19
C SER A 65 -17.48 -16.57 14.27
N ASN A 66 -18.76 -16.92 14.40
CA ASN A 66 -19.24 -18.31 14.41
C ASN A 66 -19.08 -19.06 13.07
N SER A 67 -18.76 -18.36 11.98
CA SER A 67 -18.53 -18.98 10.67
C SER A 67 -17.07 -19.41 10.49
N ILE A 68 -16.10 -18.79 11.18
CA ILE A 68 -14.68 -19.13 11.02
C ILE A 68 -14.37 -20.52 11.58
N SER A 69 -14.84 -20.86 12.78
CA SER A 69 -14.64 -22.19 13.37
C SER A 69 -15.28 -23.30 12.53
N LYS A 70 -16.46 -23.03 11.95
CA LYS A 70 -17.13 -23.92 11.01
C LYS A 70 -16.30 -24.15 9.75
N ILE A 71 -15.76 -23.08 9.14
CA ILE A 71 -14.89 -23.17 7.96
C ILE A 71 -13.62 -23.96 8.27
N VAL A 72 -13.00 -23.74 9.43
CA VAL A 72 -11.83 -24.51 9.87
C VAL A 72 -12.16 -25.99 9.96
N ASN A 73 -13.29 -26.35 10.59
CA ASN A 73 -13.73 -27.74 10.66
C ASN A 73 -14.01 -28.34 9.27
N VAL A 74 -14.59 -27.57 8.35
CA VAL A 74 -14.81 -28.01 6.96
C VAL A 74 -13.48 -28.27 6.26
N LEU A 75 -12.50 -27.37 6.38
CA LEU A 75 -11.18 -27.55 5.79
C LEU A 75 -10.45 -28.78 6.35
N ILE A 76 -10.44 -28.96 7.68
CA ILE A 76 -9.84 -30.14 8.34
C ILE A 76 -10.48 -31.43 7.80
N ASN A 77 -11.79 -31.46 7.62
CA ASN A 77 -12.48 -32.66 7.12
C ASN A 77 -12.25 -32.90 5.61
N CYS A 78 -11.82 -31.89 4.86
CA CYS A 78 -11.59 -31.99 3.42
C CYS A 78 -10.10 -32.07 3.05
N GLU A 79 -9.19 -31.91 4.00
CA GLU A 79 -7.75 -31.89 3.74
C GLU A 79 -7.21 -33.30 3.48
N ILE A 80 -6.35 -33.42 2.47
CA ILE A 80 -5.62 -34.65 2.17
C ILE A 80 -4.43 -34.81 3.11
N LYS A 81 -3.83 -33.68 3.47
CA LYS A 81 -2.75 -33.56 4.46
C LYS A 81 -3.01 -32.29 5.27
N PRO A 82 -2.51 -32.20 6.52
CA PRO A 82 -2.62 -30.99 7.32
C PRO A 82 -2.23 -29.73 6.53
N GLY A 83 -3.18 -28.79 6.36
CA GLY A 83 -2.97 -27.56 5.60
C GLY A 83 -3.06 -27.70 4.08
N GLY A 84 -3.66 -28.77 3.57
CA GLY A 84 -3.99 -28.98 2.16
C GLY A 84 -3.01 -29.87 1.37
N PRO A 85 -3.31 -30.16 0.09
CA PRO A 85 -4.48 -29.70 -0.67
C PRO A 85 -5.79 -30.33 -0.18
N TYR A 86 -6.92 -29.76 -0.62
CA TYR A 86 -8.26 -30.11 -0.19
C TYR A 86 -9.06 -30.78 -1.32
N ASN A 87 -9.93 -31.72 -0.95
CA ASN A 87 -10.96 -32.28 -1.83
C ASN A 87 -11.99 -31.21 -2.18
N THR A 88 -12.48 -31.20 -3.42
CA THR A 88 -13.51 -30.25 -3.85
C THR A 88 -14.84 -30.45 -3.12
N TRP A 89 -15.29 -31.69 -2.96
CA TRP A 89 -16.60 -31.99 -2.36
C TRP A 89 -16.52 -32.15 -0.85
N ILE A 90 -17.55 -31.69 -0.14
CA ILE A 90 -17.64 -31.80 1.32
C ILE A 90 -18.41 -33.08 1.66
N GLY A 91 -17.86 -33.93 2.51
CA GLY A 91 -18.50 -35.20 2.94
C GLY A 91 -17.87 -36.47 2.36
N VAL A 92 -16.62 -36.38 1.89
CA VAL A 92 -15.79 -37.51 1.44
C VAL A 92 -15.56 -38.50 2.59
N GLY A 93 -16.45 -39.48 2.73
CA GLY A 93 -16.36 -40.49 3.79
C GLY A 93 -17.63 -41.29 4.03
N LYS A 94 -18.81 -40.82 3.56
CA LYS A 94 -20.09 -41.54 3.74
C LYS A 94 -20.57 -42.30 2.50
N THR A 95 -20.07 -41.98 1.31
CA THR A 95 -20.45 -42.64 0.07
C THR A 95 -19.19 -43.23 -0.59
N ASN A 96 -19.25 -44.50 -0.98
CA ASN A 96 -18.17 -45.19 -1.72
C ASN A 96 -18.09 -44.77 -3.19
N GLU A 97 -18.74 -43.66 -3.57
CA GLU A 97 -18.71 -43.14 -4.94
C GLU A 97 -17.34 -42.50 -5.19
N ARG A 98 -16.54 -43.16 -6.04
CA ARG A 98 -15.12 -42.82 -6.32
C ARG A 98 -14.90 -41.38 -6.80
N ASP A 99 -15.93 -40.69 -7.28
CA ASP A 99 -15.78 -39.44 -8.04
C ASP A 99 -15.71 -38.18 -7.16
N TRP A 100 -16.08 -38.24 -5.88
CA TRP A 100 -16.11 -37.05 -5.01
C TRP A 100 -14.81 -36.78 -4.25
N LYS A 101 -13.78 -37.61 -4.43
CA LYS A 101 -12.45 -37.45 -3.80
C LYS A 101 -11.45 -36.64 -4.65
N ASN A 102 -11.95 -35.82 -5.56
CA ASN A 102 -11.08 -35.12 -6.50
C ASN A 102 -10.47 -33.87 -5.86
N ILE A 103 -9.20 -33.62 -6.16
CA ILE A 103 -8.48 -32.40 -5.84
C ILE A 103 -8.48 -31.54 -7.09
N ASP A 104 -9.12 -30.37 -7.04
CA ASP A 104 -9.13 -29.43 -8.15
C ASP A 104 -8.22 -28.22 -7.86
N PRO A 105 -7.33 -27.83 -8.79
CA PRO A 105 -6.40 -26.73 -8.60
C PRO A 105 -7.08 -25.36 -8.52
N THR A 106 -8.20 -25.13 -9.23
CA THR A 106 -8.97 -23.89 -9.14
C THR A 106 -9.54 -23.70 -7.74
N VAL A 107 -10.16 -24.76 -7.22
CA VAL A 107 -10.78 -24.74 -5.89
C VAL A 107 -9.73 -24.50 -4.80
N ASN A 108 -8.59 -25.18 -4.89
CA ASN A 108 -7.48 -24.98 -3.95
C ASN A 108 -6.84 -23.58 -4.07
N ALA A 109 -6.79 -23.00 -5.27
CA ALA A 109 -6.34 -21.63 -5.46
C ALA A 109 -7.32 -20.63 -4.83
N LEU A 110 -8.63 -20.85 -4.96
CA LEU A 110 -9.68 -20.05 -4.32
C LEU A 110 -9.60 -20.12 -2.78
N ILE A 111 -9.38 -21.31 -2.23
CA ILE A 111 -9.16 -21.49 -0.78
C ILE A 111 -8.00 -20.62 -0.30
N GLY A 112 -6.86 -20.67 -0.99
CA GLY A 112 -5.72 -19.82 -0.68
C GLY A 112 -6.05 -18.32 -0.77
N ALA A 113 -6.83 -17.91 -1.77
CA ALA A 113 -7.24 -16.52 -1.94
C ALA A 113 -8.10 -16.03 -0.76
N VAL A 114 -9.03 -16.85 -0.28
CA VAL A 114 -9.85 -16.55 0.91
C VAL A 114 -9.01 -16.51 2.17
N LEU A 115 -8.15 -17.51 2.41
CA LEU A 115 -7.29 -17.57 3.60
C LEU A 115 -6.34 -16.38 3.69
N ASN A 116 -5.86 -15.86 2.55
CA ASN A 116 -5.06 -14.65 2.51
C ASN A 116 -5.79 -13.40 3.04
N ASN A 117 -7.14 -13.33 2.93
CA ASN A 117 -7.92 -12.25 3.55
C ASN A 117 -7.92 -12.31 5.09
N PHE A 118 -7.50 -13.44 5.67
CA PHE A 118 -7.27 -13.64 7.10
C PHE A 118 -5.78 -13.61 7.47
N ASN A 119 -4.88 -13.29 6.54
CA ASN A 119 -3.42 -13.39 6.70
C ASN A 119 -2.94 -14.80 7.10
N ILE A 120 -3.63 -15.84 6.62
CA ILE A 120 -3.27 -17.24 6.87
C ILE A 120 -2.51 -17.78 5.66
N GLU A 121 -1.30 -18.26 5.88
CA GLU A 121 -0.50 -18.98 4.87
C GLU A 121 -0.39 -20.46 5.24
N LEU A 122 -0.67 -21.34 4.27
CA LEU A 122 -0.55 -22.79 4.44
C LEU A 122 0.59 -23.32 3.58
N LYS A 123 1.71 -23.70 4.24
CA LYS A 123 2.93 -24.14 3.54
C LYS A 123 2.70 -25.32 2.60
N ASN A 124 1.86 -26.28 2.97
CA ASN A 124 1.58 -27.45 2.13
C ASN A 124 0.77 -27.09 0.89
N LEU A 125 -0.22 -26.20 1.02
CA LEU A 125 -0.94 -25.65 -0.13
C LEU A 125 0.00 -24.86 -1.06
N THR A 126 0.83 -23.98 -0.50
CA THR A 126 1.84 -23.22 -1.28
C THR A 126 2.84 -24.15 -1.98
N SER A 127 3.33 -25.18 -1.28
CA SER A 127 4.27 -26.16 -1.83
C SER A 127 3.65 -26.96 -2.96
N ASN A 128 2.36 -27.32 -2.85
CA ASN A 128 1.63 -28.01 -3.92
C ASN A 128 1.67 -27.19 -5.22
N PHE A 129 1.41 -25.87 -5.15
CA PHE A 129 1.50 -25.01 -6.34
C PHE A 129 2.94 -24.74 -6.81
N ASN A 130 3.92 -24.69 -5.90
CA ASN A 130 5.33 -24.48 -6.27
C ASN A 130 5.95 -25.69 -6.98
N ASN A 131 5.51 -26.89 -6.62
CA ASN A 131 6.05 -28.15 -7.15
C ASN A 131 5.38 -28.55 -8.47
N ASN A 132 4.17 -28.06 -8.72
CA ASN A 132 3.41 -28.38 -9.93
C ASN A 132 3.74 -27.43 -11.11
N CYS A 133 3.59 -27.93 -12.33
CA CYS A 133 3.77 -27.18 -13.57
C CYS A 133 2.48 -26.49 -14.03
N ILE A 134 2.60 -25.49 -14.92
CA ILE A 134 1.46 -24.77 -15.54
C ILE A 134 0.39 -25.71 -16.12
N ARG A 135 0.81 -26.83 -16.72
CA ARG A 135 -0.08 -27.84 -17.32
C ARG A 135 -0.86 -28.65 -16.26
N GLU A 136 -0.39 -28.67 -15.02
CA GLU A 136 -1.00 -29.38 -13.90
C GLU A 136 -2.01 -28.50 -13.14
N PHE A 137 -2.13 -27.22 -13.50
CA PHE A 137 -3.16 -26.32 -12.97
C PHE A 137 -4.49 -26.40 -13.73
N LYS A 138 -4.65 -27.43 -14.58
CA LYS A 138 -5.88 -27.68 -15.32
C LYS A 138 -6.98 -28.16 -14.38
N SER A 139 -8.09 -27.45 -14.40
CA SER A 139 -9.27 -27.83 -13.65
C SER A 139 -10.01 -28.97 -14.33
N LYS A 140 -10.68 -29.81 -13.53
CA LYS A 140 -11.62 -30.82 -14.04
C LYS A 140 -13.02 -30.25 -14.29
N PHE A 141 -13.32 -29.07 -13.77
CA PHE A 141 -14.67 -28.47 -13.79
C PHE A 141 -14.76 -27.19 -14.62
N TYR A 142 -13.63 -26.53 -14.88
CA TYR A 142 -13.58 -25.30 -15.66
C TYR A 142 -12.94 -25.53 -17.02
N LEU A 143 -13.52 -24.95 -18.07
CA LEU A 143 -12.98 -25.05 -19.44
C LEU A 143 -11.70 -24.22 -19.65
N ASN A 144 -11.53 -23.16 -18.86
CA ASN A 144 -10.41 -22.23 -18.98
C ASN A 144 -9.57 -22.25 -17.71
N ASP A 145 -8.27 -22.51 -17.84
CA ASP A 145 -7.35 -22.54 -16.69
C ASP A 145 -7.04 -21.14 -16.12
N SER A 146 -7.39 -20.08 -16.85
CA SER A 146 -7.14 -18.70 -16.44
C SER A 146 -7.82 -18.35 -15.11
N ILE A 147 -8.92 -19.01 -14.76
CA ILE A 147 -9.57 -18.87 -13.45
C ILE A 147 -8.66 -19.34 -12.30
N THR A 148 -7.90 -20.42 -12.49
CA THR A 148 -6.92 -20.90 -11.51
C THR A 148 -5.85 -19.85 -11.26
N TYR A 149 -5.30 -19.28 -12.34
CA TYR A 149 -4.29 -18.22 -12.25
C TYR A 149 -4.83 -16.94 -11.62
N TYR A 150 -6.08 -16.60 -11.90
CA TYR A 150 -6.74 -15.47 -11.25
C TYR A 150 -6.79 -15.68 -9.74
N TRP A 151 -7.26 -16.83 -9.27
CA TRP A 151 -7.31 -17.08 -7.83
C TRP A 151 -5.92 -17.14 -7.19
N LEU A 152 -4.95 -17.78 -7.85
CA LEU A 152 -3.56 -17.79 -7.41
C LEU A 152 -2.98 -16.39 -7.29
N SER A 153 -3.29 -15.50 -8.23
CA SER A 153 -2.77 -14.13 -8.25
C SER A 153 -3.15 -13.29 -7.04
N MET A 154 -4.17 -13.71 -6.29
CA MET A 154 -4.63 -13.00 -5.09
C MET A 154 -3.81 -13.29 -3.83
N TRP A 155 -2.91 -14.28 -3.85
CA TRP A 155 -2.18 -14.70 -2.64
C TRP A 155 -0.82 -15.35 -2.92
N TRP A 156 -0.71 -16.11 -3.99
CA TRP A 156 0.50 -16.88 -4.31
C TRP A 156 1.55 -15.99 -4.97
N LYS A 157 2.80 -16.14 -4.53
CA LYS A 157 3.96 -15.49 -5.14
C LYS A 157 4.74 -16.54 -5.94
N PRO A 158 4.59 -16.57 -7.28
CA PRO A 158 5.27 -17.57 -8.09
C PRO A 158 6.79 -17.48 -7.95
N PRO A 159 7.49 -18.62 -7.80
CA PRO A 159 8.93 -18.70 -7.91
C PRO A 159 9.43 -18.06 -9.21
N VAL A 160 10.63 -17.46 -9.17
CA VAL A 160 11.22 -16.74 -10.32
C VAL A 160 11.19 -17.59 -11.60
N LYS A 161 11.53 -18.88 -11.49
CA LYS A 161 11.52 -19.84 -12.61
C LYS A 161 10.16 -20.05 -13.28
N LEU A 162 9.05 -19.81 -12.57
CA LEU A 162 7.68 -19.97 -13.09
C LEU A 162 7.09 -18.67 -13.61
N ARG A 163 7.57 -17.51 -13.16
CA ARG A 163 7.03 -16.19 -13.54
C ARG A 163 6.95 -15.98 -15.04
N GLN A 164 8.05 -16.22 -15.77
CA GLN A 164 8.08 -16.03 -17.21
C GLN A 164 7.13 -16.98 -17.93
N LYS A 165 7.05 -18.23 -17.47
CA LYS A 165 6.15 -19.23 -18.06
C LYS A 165 4.68 -18.82 -17.86
N ILE A 166 4.32 -18.32 -16.69
CA ILE A 166 2.97 -17.83 -16.37
C ILE A 166 2.64 -16.61 -17.22
N TYR A 167 3.56 -15.65 -17.32
CA TYR A 167 3.40 -14.48 -18.16
C TYR A 167 3.14 -14.85 -19.62
N ASN A 168 3.96 -15.74 -20.19
CA ASN A 168 3.79 -16.19 -21.57
C ASN A 168 2.44 -16.90 -21.76
N TYR A 169 2.08 -17.80 -20.83
CA TYR A 169 0.83 -18.55 -20.89
C TYR A 169 -0.40 -17.63 -20.87
N LEU A 170 -0.47 -16.71 -19.92
CA LEU A 170 -1.60 -15.78 -19.79
C LEU A 170 -1.63 -14.78 -20.95
N THR A 171 -0.47 -14.30 -21.41
CA THR A 171 -0.39 -13.41 -22.57
C THR A 171 -0.92 -14.09 -23.84
N GLU A 172 -0.59 -15.36 -24.07
CA GLU A 172 -1.12 -16.13 -25.20
C GLU A 172 -2.66 -16.20 -25.18
N ARG A 173 -3.26 -16.44 -23.99
CA ARG A 173 -4.73 -16.47 -23.83
C ARG A 173 -5.35 -15.12 -24.17
N VAL A 174 -4.70 -14.03 -23.74
CA VAL A 174 -5.13 -12.66 -24.00
C VAL A 174 -4.97 -12.30 -25.47
N GLU A 175 -3.96 -12.78 -26.18
CA GLU A 175 -3.68 -12.38 -27.58
C GLU A 175 -4.42 -13.25 -28.61
N ARG A 176 -4.81 -14.48 -28.26
CA ARG A 176 -5.56 -15.38 -29.14
C ARG A 176 -6.89 -14.75 -29.63
N LYS A 177 -7.17 -14.91 -30.93
CA LYS A 177 -8.29 -14.26 -31.63
C LYS A 177 -9.68 -14.76 -31.19
N ASN A 178 -9.81 -16.06 -30.95
CA ASN A 178 -11.08 -16.73 -30.61
C ASN A 178 -11.17 -17.13 -29.14
N SER A 179 -10.50 -16.41 -28.24
CA SER A 179 -10.62 -16.66 -26.80
C SER A 179 -11.98 -16.19 -26.27
N SER A 180 -12.58 -16.98 -25.38
CA SER A 180 -13.80 -16.61 -24.67
C SER A 180 -13.61 -15.35 -23.81
N ALA A 181 -14.69 -14.63 -23.54
CA ALA A 181 -14.64 -13.46 -22.66
C ALA A 181 -14.12 -13.86 -21.28
N PHE A 182 -14.50 -15.03 -20.75
CA PHE A 182 -13.99 -15.54 -19.47
C PHE A 182 -12.47 -15.74 -19.47
N ASP A 183 -11.93 -16.43 -20.48
CA ASP A 183 -10.49 -16.73 -20.55
C ASP A 183 -9.67 -15.43 -20.57
N VAL A 184 -10.09 -14.46 -21.40
CA VAL A 184 -9.40 -13.17 -21.53
C VAL A 184 -9.52 -12.32 -20.27
N THR A 185 -10.72 -12.17 -19.71
CA THR A 185 -10.95 -11.34 -18.51
C THR A 185 -10.21 -11.89 -17.29
N GLN A 186 -10.24 -13.21 -17.09
CA GLN A 186 -9.51 -13.88 -16.01
C GLN A 186 -7.99 -13.78 -16.20
N ALA A 187 -7.49 -13.98 -17.44
CA ALA A 187 -6.06 -13.88 -17.72
C ALA A 187 -5.53 -12.45 -17.53
N ILE A 188 -6.27 -11.43 -17.98
CA ILE A 188 -5.92 -10.02 -17.76
C ILE A 188 -5.89 -9.73 -16.26
N SER A 189 -6.92 -10.15 -15.52
CA SER A 189 -7.00 -9.92 -14.08
C SER A 189 -5.85 -10.61 -13.33
N ALA A 190 -5.48 -11.83 -13.73
CA ALA A 190 -4.32 -12.54 -13.19
C ALA A 190 -3.00 -11.82 -13.47
N LEU A 191 -2.76 -11.40 -14.72
CA LEU A 191 -1.58 -10.63 -15.12
C LEU A 191 -1.47 -9.32 -14.33
N ALA A 192 -2.59 -8.62 -14.12
CA ALA A 192 -2.66 -7.40 -13.34
C ALA A 192 -2.26 -7.63 -11.87
N ASN A 193 -2.86 -8.62 -11.22
CA ASN A 193 -2.61 -8.94 -9.81
C ASN A 193 -1.17 -9.43 -9.58
N PHE A 194 -0.60 -10.18 -10.52
CA PHE A 194 0.82 -10.56 -10.49
C PHE A 194 1.78 -9.40 -10.81
N GLN A 195 1.27 -8.21 -11.14
CA GLN A 195 2.06 -7.04 -11.55
C GLN A 195 2.90 -7.31 -12.81
N MET A 196 2.32 -8.00 -13.78
CA MET A 196 2.97 -8.39 -15.03
C MET A 196 2.42 -7.68 -16.28
N LEU A 197 1.48 -6.73 -16.11
CA LEU A 197 0.99 -5.90 -17.21
C LEU A 197 1.87 -4.66 -17.39
N SER A 198 2.09 -4.26 -18.64
CA SER A 198 2.72 -2.99 -18.98
C SER A 198 1.67 -1.92 -19.30
N ASP A 199 1.94 -0.67 -18.88
CA ASP A 199 1.03 0.45 -19.09
C ASP A 199 0.66 0.65 -20.57
N LYS A 200 1.63 0.40 -21.46
CA LYS A 200 1.47 0.51 -22.92
C LYS A 200 0.38 -0.42 -23.48
N LYS A 201 0.07 -1.53 -22.79
CA LYS A 201 -0.97 -2.48 -23.22
C LYS A 201 -2.35 -2.17 -22.63
N ILE A 202 -2.48 -1.31 -21.61
CA ILE A 202 -3.75 -1.13 -20.88
C ILE A 202 -4.90 -0.67 -21.81
N ASP A 203 -4.67 0.32 -22.66
CA ASP A 203 -5.72 0.83 -23.57
C ASP A 203 -6.16 -0.20 -24.61
N PHE A 204 -5.21 -0.98 -25.13
CA PHE A 204 -5.50 -2.10 -26.01
C PHE A 204 -6.34 -3.16 -25.28
N LEU A 205 -5.99 -3.50 -24.04
CA LEU A 205 -6.72 -4.49 -23.24
C LEU A 205 -8.12 -4.02 -22.87
N ILE A 206 -8.31 -2.74 -22.53
CA ILE A 206 -9.64 -2.15 -22.32
C ILE A 206 -10.47 -2.27 -23.59
N THR A 207 -9.90 -1.90 -24.75
CA THR A 207 -10.58 -2.00 -26.04
C THR A 207 -10.99 -3.45 -26.36
N LYS A 208 -10.07 -4.41 -26.12
CA LYS A 208 -10.34 -5.83 -26.31
C LYS A 208 -11.45 -6.34 -25.38
N ILE A 209 -11.44 -6.00 -24.10
CA ILE A 209 -12.52 -6.38 -23.17
C ILE A 209 -13.86 -5.79 -23.63
N LEU A 210 -13.88 -4.52 -24.04
CA LEU A 210 -15.10 -3.84 -24.52
C LEU A 210 -15.63 -4.40 -25.85
N SER A 211 -14.81 -5.13 -26.62
CA SER A 211 -15.27 -5.79 -27.85
C SER A 211 -16.09 -7.06 -27.60
N TYR A 212 -16.09 -7.64 -26.40
CA TYR A 212 -16.86 -8.85 -26.06
C TYR A 212 -18.37 -8.60 -25.88
N LYS A 213 -18.92 -7.57 -26.55
CA LYS A 213 -20.35 -7.27 -26.63
C LYS A 213 -21.05 -8.25 -27.57
N THR A 214 -21.25 -9.49 -27.14
CA THR A 214 -22.05 -10.47 -27.90
C THR A 214 -23.16 -11.07 -27.04
N THR A 215 -24.22 -11.55 -27.69
CA THR A 215 -25.44 -12.09 -27.05
C THR A 215 -25.38 -13.60 -26.78
N ASN A 216 -24.30 -14.27 -27.20
CA ASN A 216 -24.21 -15.73 -27.14
C ASN A 216 -23.70 -16.20 -25.78
N LEU A 217 -24.36 -17.22 -25.24
CA LEU A 217 -23.93 -17.90 -24.03
C LEU A 217 -22.59 -18.61 -24.31
N GLU A 218 -21.59 -18.34 -23.48
CA GLU A 218 -20.30 -19.04 -23.54
C GLU A 218 -20.31 -20.24 -22.60
N LYS A 219 -19.67 -21.33 -23.03
CA LYS A 219 -19.41 -22.48 -22.15
C LYS A 219 -18.43 -22.05 -21.06
N TYR A 220 -18.66 -22.49 -19.83
CA TYR A 220 -17.84 -22.07 -18.68
C TYR A 220 -17.37 -23.25 -17.83
N CYS A 221 -18.31 -24.13 -17.48
CA CYS A 221 -18.03 -25.31 -16.68
C CYS A 221 -18.35 -26.59 -17.44
N ILE A 222 -17.78 -27.68 -16.95
CA ILE A 222 -18.06 -29.03 -17.41
C ILE A 222 -18.46 -29.91 -16.23
N GLU A 223 -19.42 -30.79 -16.47
CA GLU A 223 -19.70 -31.92 -15.59
C GLU A 223 -19.23 -33.18 -16.29
N ILE A 224 -18.46 -33.98 -15.57
CA ILE A 224 -18.02 -35.29 -16.02
C ILE A 224 -19.07 -36.29 -15.52
N VAL A 225 -19.85 -36.84 -16.44
CA VAL A 225 -20.84 -37.88 -16.16
C VAL A 225 -20.18 -39.25 -16.30
N LYS A 226 -20.70 -40.28 -15.62
CA LYS A 226 -20.26 -41.68 -15.74
C LYS A 226 -20.03 -42.07 -17.21
N ASN A 227 -18.91 -42.75 -17.48
CA ASN A 227 -18.38 -43.14 -18.82
C ASN A 227 -17.73 -42.00 -19.63
N ASP A 228 -17.03 -41.07 -18.97
CA ASP A 228 -16.25 -39.97 -19.60
C ASP A 228 -17.06 -39.03 -20.52
N LYS A 229 -18.40 -39.07 -20.45
CA LYS A 229 -19.25 -38.14 -21.18
C LYS A 229 -19.23 -36.80 -20.47
N THR A 230 -18.75 -35.77 -21.18
CA THR A 230 -18.66 -34.41 -20.66
C THR A 230 -19.89 -33.59 -21.07
N ILE A 231 -20.66 -33.13 -20.09
CA ILE A 231 -21.74 -32.14 -20.32
C ILE A 231 -21.14 -30.75 -20.17
N ASN A 232 -21.32 -29.91 -21.19
CA ASN A 232 -20.89 -28.51 -21.15
C ASN A 232 -22.00 -27.64 -20.58
N TYR A 233 -21.71 -26.93 -19.50
CA TYR A 233 -22.58 -25.92 -18.94
C TYR A 233 -22.25 -24.54 -19.49
N PHE A 234 -23.28 -23.87 -19.97
CA PHE A 234 -23.21 -22.50 -20.43
C PHE A 234 -23.38 -21.55 -19.24
N SER A 235 -22.53 -20.52 -19.19
CA SER A 235 -22.65 -19.45 -18.20
C SER A 235 -23.89 -18.58 -18.45
N SER A 236 -24.29 -17.81 -17.43
CA SER A 236 -25.21 -16.70 -17.64
C SER A 236 -24.49 -15.48 -18.19
N ASN A 237 -25.21 -14.65 -18.96
CA ASN A 237 -24.73 -13.33 -19.37
C ASN A 237 -24.30 -12.49 -18.16
N LEU A 238 -25.01 -12.61 -17.03
CA LEU A 238 -24.68 -11.90 -15.79
C LEU A 238 -23.28 -12.25 -15.27
N LEU A 239 -22.90 -13.52 -15.28
CA LEU A 239 -21.58 -13.95 -14.83
C LEU A 239 -20.48 -13.41 -15.75
N ARG A 240 -20.71 -13.45 -17.06
CA ARG A 240 -19.77 -12.88 -18.05
C ARG A 240 -19.60 -11.37 -17.85
N GLU A 241 -20.70 -10.62 -17.74
CA GLU A 241 -20.64 -9.18 -17.51
C GLU A 241 -19.95 -8.85 -16.18
N ALA A 242 -20.14 -9.67 -15.13
CA ALA A 242 -19.44 -9.50 -13.86
C ALA A 242 -17.91 -9.61 -14.05
N TRP A 243 -17.43 -10.57 -14.84
CA TRP A 243 -16.00 -10.71 -15.15
C TRP A 243 -15.45 -9.57 -16.01
N VAL A 244 -16.22 -9.11 -16.99
CA VAL A 244 -15.90 -7.94 -17.82
C VAL A 244 -15.76 -6.70 -16.94
N ILE A 245 -16.76 -6.41 -16.10
CA ILE A 245 -16.75 -5.26 -15.18
C ILE A 245 -15.60 -5.38 -14.18
N HIS A 246 -15.36 -6.58 -13.63
CA HIS A 246 -14.26 -6.82 -12.71
C HIS A 246 -12.90 -6.48 -13.34
N SER A 247 -12.65 -7.00 -14.54
CA SER A 247 -11.39 -6.80 -15.26
C SER A 247 -11.22 -5.35 -15.72
N LEU A 248 -12.29 -4.71 -16.20
CA LEU A 248 -12.28 -3.28 -16.51
C LEU A 248 -12.00 -2.45 -15.26
N ASN A 249 -12.59 -2.78 -14.12
CA ASN A 249 -12.32 -2.07 -12.88
C ASN A 249 -10.84 -2.23 -12.48
N ILE A 250 -10.23 -3.40 -12.63
CA ILE A 250 -8.80 -3.60 -12.40
C ILE A 250 -7.97 -2.72 -13.35
N LEU A 251 -8.22 -2.78 -14.67
CA LEU A 251 -7.45 -2.01 -15.65
C LEU A 251 -7.66 -0.49 -15.51
N LEU A 252 -8.89 -0.05 -15.25
CA LEU A 252 -9.20 1.36 -15.00
C LEU A 252 -8.60 1.82 -13.69
N ASN A 253 -8.52 0.95 -12.68
CA ASN A 253 -7.77 1.26 -11.48
C ASN A 253 -6.28 1.31 -11.78
N LEU A 254 -5.69 0.42 -12.57
CA LEU A 254 -4.29 0.59 -13.01
C LEU A 254 -4.07 1.87 -13.84
N LYS A 255 -5.08 2.34 -14.59
CA LYS A 255 -5.04 3.61 -15.33
C LYS A 255 -5.22 4.85 -14.44
N LYS A 256 -6.06 4.76 -13.40
CA LYS A 256 -6.32 5.83 -12.40
C LYS A 256 -5.24 5.89 -11.34
N ILE A 257 -4.78 4.72 -10.92
CA ILE A 257 -3.48 4.41 -10.34
C ILE A 257 -2.46 4.49 -11.50
N ASN A 258 -2.48 5.59 -12.25
CA ASN A 258 -1.24 6.32 -12.37
C ASN A 258 -0.84 6.73 -10.94
N ILE A 259 -0.35 5.76 -10.15
CA ILE A 259 0.90 6.00 -9.45
C ILE A 259 1.76 6.58 -10.58
N PRO A 260 2.34 7.77 -10.44
CA PRO A 260 3.43 8.09 -11.31
C PRO A 260 4.42 6.94 -11.09
N VAL A 261 4.40 5.94 -11.98
CA VAL A 261 5.63 5.34 -12.43
C VAL A 261 6.32 6.55 -13.04
N ILE A 262 6.99 7.29 -12.16
CA ILE A 262 8.11 8.13 -12.50
C ILE A 262 8.88 7.21 -13.42
N SER A 263 8.86 7.50 -14.72
CA SER A 263 9.65 6.73 -15.68
C SER A 263 11.01 6.59 -15.01
N ILE A 264 11.52 5.38 -14.89
CA ILE A 264 12.80 5.09 -14.22
C ILE A 264 13.86 6.18 -14.56
N ASN A 265 13.80 6.74 -15.78
CA ASN A 265 14.48 7.96 -16.25
C ASN A 265 14.47 9.22 -15.34
N ASP A 266 13.41 9.57 -14.61
CA ASP A 266 13.31 10.81 -13.83
C ASP A 266 14.05 10.68 -12.48
N LEU A 267 13.89 9.54 -11.80
CA LEU A 267 14.69 9.18 -10.61
C LEU A 267 16.14 8.96 -10.99
N GLU A 268 16.41 8.26 -12.10
CA GLU A 268 17.75 8.12 -12.65
C GLU A 268 18.36 9.47 -13.00
N LYS A 269 17.59 10.42 -13.51
CA LYS A 269 18.07 11.77 -13.84
C LYS A 269 18.41 12.57 -12.58
N VAL A 270 17.55 12.57 -11.57
CA VAL A 270 17.82 13.23 -10.28
C VAL A 270 19.00 12.56 -9.56
N ALA A 271 19.07 11.23 -9.56
CA ALA A 271 20.19 10.46 -9.05
C ALA A 271 21.48 10.79 -9.79
N LYS A 272 21.46 10.81 -11.13
CA LYS A 272 22.60 11.15 -11.97
C LYS A 272 23.07 12.59 -11.74
N CYS A 273 22.16 13.54 -11.61
CA CYS A 273 22.49 14.93 -11.25
C CYS A 273 23.15 15.00 -9.87
N THR A 274 22.60 14.30 -8.88
CA THR A 274 23.16 14.23 -7.52
C THR A 274 24.55 13.61 -7.55
N LEU A 275 24.73 12.46 -8.20
CA LEU A 275 26.02 11.78 -8.34
C LEU A 275 27.04 12.60 -9.14
N THR A 276 26.59 13.39 -10.13
CA THR A 276 27.46 14.33 -10.86
C THR A 276 28.02 15.41 -9.93
N TRP A 277 27.22 15.91 -9.00
CA TRP A 277 27.72 16.81 -7.96
C TRP A 277 28.65 16.07 -6.98
N VAL A 278 28.28 14.86 -6.53
CA VAL A 278 29.12 14.05 -5.62
C VAL A 278 30.52 13.84 -6.21
N LYS A 279 30.65 13.60 -7.52
CA LYS A 279 31.95 13.48 -8.21
C LYS A 279 32.83 14.74 -8.11
N LYS A 280 32.25 15.91 -7.89
CA LYS A 280 32.98 17.18 -7.71
C LYS A 280 33.35 17.46 -6.25
N THR A 281 32.89 16.64 -5.32
CA THR A 281 33.24 16.79 -3.89
C THR A 281 34.69 16.34 -3.64
N PRO A 282 35.33 16.82 -2.54
CA PRO A 282 36.69 16.45 -2.17
C PRO A 282 36.91 14.92 -2.18
N PRO A 283 38.00 14.41 -2.80
CA PRO A 283 38.21 12.96 -2.97
C PRO A 283 38.17 12.17 -1.66
N ASN A 284 38.59 12.77 -0.55
CA ASN A 284 38.60 12.17 0.78
C ASN A 284 37.21 12.06 1.43
N LEU A 285 36.21 12.83 0.96
CA LEU A 285 34.82 12.81 1.47
C LEU A 285 33.86 12.09 0.51
N ARG A 286 34.18 12.10 -0.78
CA ARG A 286 33.34 11.55 -1.86
C ARG A 286 32.80 10.13 -1.59
N PRO A 287 33.61 9.13 -1.18
CA PRO A 287 33.12 7.77 -1.01
C PRO A 287 32.01 7.65 0.05
N TYR A 288 32.06 8.48 1.09
CA TYR A 288 31.05 8.49 2.15
C TYR A 288 29.72 9.04 1.65
N ILE A 289 29.77 10.17 0.93
CA ILE A 289 28.59 10.80 0.34
C ILE A 289 27.98 9.87 -0.71
N GLU A 290 28.80 9.34 -1.61
CA GLU A 290 28.38 8.44 -2.68
C GLU A 290 27.73 7.17 -2.13
N SER A 291 28.35 6.52 -1.13
CA SER A 291 27.78 5.35 -0.47
C SER A 291 26.43 5.65 0.19
N ALA A 292 26.31 6.79 0.88
CA ALA A 292 25.06 7.19 1.52
C ALA A 292 23.94 7.48 0.49
N VAL A 293 24.25 8.19 -0.59
CA VAL A 293 23.31 8.44 -1.70
C VAL A 293 22.86 7.13 -2.34
N PHE A 294 23.79 6.20 -2.64
CA PHE A 294 23.44 4.91 -3.23
C PHE A 294 22.57 4.05 -2.31
N ARG A 295 22.89 3.96 -1.02
CA ARG A 295 22.05 3.23 -0.06
C ARG A 295 20.66 3.81 0.00
N LEU A 296 20.55 5.13 0.03
CA LEU A 296 19.27 5.83 0.08
C LEU A 296 18.42 5.53 -1.15
N ILE A 297 18.96 5.70 -2.35
CA ILE A 297 18.24 5.43 -3.61
C ILE A 297 17.83 3.97 -3.71
N LYS A 298 18.72 3.04 -3.31
CA LYS A 298 18.45 1.59 -3.36
C LYS A 298 17.34 1.18 -2.39
N ASN A 299 17.26 1.82 -1.23
CA ASN A 299 16.33 1.44 -0.17
C ASN A 299 14.99 2.19 -0.23
N ASP A 300 14.89 3.31 -0.95
CA ASP A 300 13.66 4.08 -1.12
C ASP A 300 12.70 3.44 -2.14
N LYS A 301 12.27 2.20 -1.86
CA LYS A 301 11.41 1.41 -2.77
C LYS A 301 10.03 2.02 -2.99
N ALA A 302 9.58 2.87 -2.09
CA ALA A 302 8.27 3.53 -2.12
C ALA A 302 8.35 5.01 -2.54
N ASN A 303 9.54 5.53 -2.88
CA ASN A 303 9.79 6.93 -3.26
C ASN A 303 9.42 7.98 -2.19
N GLU A 304 9.30 7.56 -0.93
CA GLU A 304 8.86 8.40 0.19
C GLU A 304 9.93 9.40 0.66
N ILE A 305 11.16 9.28 0.13
CA ILE A 305 12.33 10.02 0.60
C ILE A 305 12.88 10.90 -0.52
N THR A 306 13.17 10.28 -1.66
CA THR A 306 13.76 10.93 -2.84
C THR A 306 12.75 11.83 -3.56
N TYR A 307 11.46 11.47 -3.54
CA TYR A 307 10.44 12.14 -4.34
C TYR A 307 9.45 12.97 -3.52
N PHE A 308 9.43 12.85 -2.19
CA PHE A 308 8.51 13.53 -1.28
C PHE A 308 8.36 15.04 -1.54
N ALA A 309 9.46 15.79 -1.70
CA ALA A 309 9.35 17.22 -1.94
C ALA A 309 8.75 17.53 -3.33
N LYS A 310 9.05 16.72 -4.35
CA LYS A 310 8.49 16.89 -5.69
C LYS A 310 7.00 16.51 -5.70
N GLU A 311 6.62 15.39 -5.10
CA GLU A 311 5.22 14.95 -4.97
C GLU A 311 4.37 15.99 -4.23
N ASN A 312 4.84 16.47 -3.08
CA ASN A 312 4.14 17.54 -2.36
C ASN A 312 4.05 18.80 -3.20
N SER A 313 5.14 19.21 -3.82
CA SER A 313 5.15 20.41 -4.65
C SER A 313 4.25 20.27 -5.90
N GLU A 314 4.21 19.11 -6.55
CA GLU A 314 3.31 18.80 -7.69
C GLU A 314 1.84 18.76 -7.25
N SER A 315 1.56 18.41 -6.00
CA SER A 315 0.21 18.47 -5.43
C SER A 315 -0.25 19.91 -5.14
N ILE A 316 0.69 20.83 -4.93
CA ILE A 316 0.45 22.24 -4.62
C ILE A 316 0.39 23.09 -5.90
N ILE A 317 1.23 22.75 -6.89
CA ILE A 317 1.36 23.45 -8.17
C ILE A 317 1.30 22.42 -9.29
N HIS A 318 0.35 22.60 -10.22
CA HIS A 318 0.16 21.69 -11.34
C HIS A 318 1.47 21.48 -12.11
N LYS A 319 1.80 20.24 -12.50
CA LYS A 319 3.05 19.85 -13.18
C LYS A 319 3.36 20.63 -14.48
N ASN A 320 2.33 21.25 -15.06
CA ASN A 320 2.41 22.07 -16.29
C ASN A 320 2.41 23.58 -16.01
N ASP A 321 2.55 23.99 -14.74
CA ASP A 321 2.64 25.40 -14.39
C ASP A 321 3.97 25.97 -14.90
N LYS A 322 3.86 26.78 -15.95
CA LYS A 322 5.00 27.42 -16.62
C LYS A 322 5.82 28.32 -15.69
N ARG A 323 5.32 28.65 -14.49
CA ARG A 323 6.05 29.44 -13.48
C ARG A 323 7.22 28.67 -12.85
N ILE A 324 7.21 27.34 -12.85
CA ILE A 324 8.31 26.52 -12.32
C ILE A 324 8.94 25.73 -13.46
N SER A 325 10.18 26.07 -13.80
CA SER A 325 10.94 25.36 -14.81
C SER A 325 11.28 23.92 -14.36
N GLN A 326 11.45 23.01 -15.32
CA GLN A 326 11.91 21.64 -15.02
C GLN A 326 13.25 21.61 -14.28
N SER A 327 14.11 22.62 -14.50
CA SER A 327 15.37 22.78 -13.77
C SER A 327 15.12 22.98 -12.28
N ASN A 328 14.16 23.83 -11.90
CA ASN A 328 13.80 24.09 -10.51
C ASN A 328 13.17 22.85 -9.85
N TRP A 329 12.37 22.07 -10.58
CA TRP A 329 11.85 20.79 -10.11
C TRP A 329 12.97 19.79 -9.76
N ASN A 330 13.97 19.67 -10.64
CA ASN A 330 15.12 18.80 -10.38
C ASN A 330 15.91 19.27 -9.16
N LYS A 331 16.09 20.60 -8.98
CA LYS A 331 16.72 21.16 -7.80
C LYS A 331 16.00 20.72 -6.53
N ILE A 332 14.68 20.86 -6.48
CA ILE A 332 13.86 20.45 -5.32
C ILE A 332 14.05 18.96 -4.96
N SER A 333 14.08 18.08 -5.96
CA SER A 333 14.34 16.66 -5.72
C SER A 333 15.75 16.39 -5.19
N ILE A 334 16.77 17.07 -5.73
CA ILE A 334 18.17 16.96 -5.26
C ILE A 334 18.27 17.37 -3.78
N LEU A 335 17.56 18.43 -3.36
CA LEU A 335 17.54 18.87 -1.96
C LEU A 335 17.07 17.76 -1.01
N SER A 336 16.08 16.97 -1.43
CA SER A 336 15.54 15.86 -0.62
C SER A 336 16.55 14.73 -0.48
N ILE A 337 17.22 14.35 -1.56
CA ILE A 337 18.27 13.32 -1.51
C ILE A 337 19.42 13.76 -0.61
N LEU A 338 19.91 14.98 -0.80
CA LEU A 338 21.04 15.50 -0.02
C LEU A 338 20.68 15.70 1.45
N GLY A 339 19.44 16.08 1.77
CA GLY A 339 18.99 16.25 3.16
C GLY A 339 19.03 14.94 3.95
N TRP A 340 18.51 13.88 3.36
CA TRP A 340 18.53 12.55 3.96
C TRP A 340 19.93 11.91 3.92
N THR A 341 20.73 12.23 2.91
CA THR A 341 22.14 11.84 2.86
C THR A 341 22.90 12.45 4.04
N ALA A 342 22.75 13.76 4.27
CA ALA A 342 23.35 14.44 5.42
C ALA A 342 22.88 13.82 6.73
N TYR A 343 21.57 13.61 6.88
CA TYR A 343 20.98 12.95 8.04
C TYR A 343 21.59 11.57 8.32
N SER A 344 21.66 10.73 7.29
CA SER A 344 22.22 9.38 7.39
C SER A 344 23.71 9.40 7.77
N LEU A 345 24.47 10.35 7.24
CA LEU A 345 25.88 10.52 7.58
C LEU A 345 26.08 10.99 9.02
N TYR A 346 25.24 11.89 9.54
CA TYR A 346 25.28 12.26 10.97
C TYR A 346 24.91 11.09 11.88
N ASN A 347 23.91 10.28 11.49
CA ASN A 347 23.56 9.07 12.24
C ASN A 347 24.74 8.10 12.32
N LEU A 348 25.40 7.85 11.19
CA LEU A 348 26.59 7.00 11.16
C LEU A 348 27.74 7.61 11.99
N ALA A 349 27.96 8.92 11.91
CA ALA A 349 29.00 9.58 12.71
C ALA A 349 28.76 9.48 14.22
N SER A 350 27.50 9.40 14.65
CA SER A 350 27.12 9.26 16.06
C SER A 350 27.33 7.85 16.63
N ASN A 351 27.62 6.85 15.78
CA ASN A 351 27.97 5.51 16.21
C ASN A 351 29.44 5.47 16.66
N GLN A 352 29.67 5.33 17.97
CA GLN A 352 30.99 5.37 18.59
C GLN A 352 31.93 4.24 18.12
N LYS A 353 31.39 3.18 17.50
CA LYS A 353 32.18 2.05 16.97
C LYS A 353 32.79 2.33 15.59
N ILE A 354 32.42 3.43 14.94
CA ILE A 354 32.89 3.75 13.57
C ILE A 354 34.16 4.62 13.65
N SER A 355 35.30 4.00 13.31
CA SER A 355 36.63 4.63 13.31
C SER A 355 36.81 5.81 12.34
N CYS A 356 35.82 6.08 11.47
CA CYS A 356 35.87 7.15 10.47
C CYS A 356 34.87 8.31 10.72
N SER A 357 34.35 8.46 11.94
CA SER A 357 33.42 9.54 12.32
C SER A 357 33.91 10.95 11.93
N TYR A 358 35.23 11.20 12.00
CA TYR A 358 35.87 12.48 11.63
C TYR A 358 35.72 12.86 10.15
N LYS A 359 35.44 11.90 9.24
CA LYS A 359 35.16 12.17 7.81
C LYS A 359 33.67 12.26 7.50
N LEU A 360 32.84 11.58 8.29
CA LEU A 360 31.39 11.56 8.09
C LEU A 360 30.74 12.92 8.39
N ILE A 361 31.19 13.63 9.42
CA ILE A 361 30.66 14.97 9.76
C ILE A 361 30.96 16.00 8.65
N PRO A 362 32.22 16.17 8.17
CA PRO A 362 32.49 17.04 7.04
C PRO A 362 31.72 16.66 5.78
N ALA A 363 31.54 15.36 5.50
CA ALA A 363 30.74 14.89 4.38
C ALA A 363 29.27 15.30 4.51
N ALA A 364 28.67 15.16 5.71
CA ALA A 364 27.30 15.59 5.99
C ALA A 364 27.15 17.12 5.85
N ASN A 365 28.09 17.89 6.40
CA ASN A 365 28.12 19.35 6.29
C ASN A 365 28.20 19.79 4.82
N LEU A 366 28.99 19.10 3.99
CA LEU A 366 29.09 19.42 2.57
C LEU A 366 27.77 19.22 1.82
N CYS A 367 27.00 18.18 2.18
CA CYS A 367 25.64 18.00 1.69
C CYS A 367 24.74 19.18 2.12
N LEU A 368 24.76 19.57 3.41
CA LEU A 368 23.97 20.70 3.89
C LEU A 368 24.34 22.03 3.20
N LEU A 369 25.63 22.30 2.99
CA LEU A 369 26.09 23.49 2.27
C LEU A 369 25.54 23.51 0.84
N LYS A 370 25.52 22.36 0.15
CA LYS A 370 24.96 22.29 -1.19
C LYS A 370 23.45 22.52 -1.20
N ILE A 371 22.73 21.97 -0.23
CA ILE A 371 21.30 22.23 -0.07
C ILE A 371 21.08 23.73 0.15
N ARG A 372 21.87 24.36 1.03
CA ARG A 372 21.77 25.80 1.32
C ARG A 372 22.02 26.67 0.09
N ASP A 373 23.04 26.34 -0.70
CA ASP A 373 23.34 27.00 -1.98
C ASP A 373 22.15 26.90 -2.95
N GLU A 374 21.68 25.69 -3.24
CA GLU A 374 20.58 25.47 -4.20
C GLU A 374 19.26 26.13 -3.73
N ILE A 375 18.96 26.05 -2.44
CA ILE A 375 17.80 26.71 -1.84
C ILE A 375 17.92 28.23 -1.91
N THR A 376 19.10 28.79 -1.65
CA THR A 376 19.32 30.24 -1.79
C THR A 376 19.13 30.69 -3.23
N GLN A 377 19.62 29.90 -4.20
CA GLN A 377 19.43 30.15 -5.63
C GLN A 377 17.96 30.14 -6.04
N LEU A 378 17.14 29.24 -5.47
CA LEU A 378 15.69 29.24 -5.71
C LEU A 378 15.03 30.57 -5.30
N GLY A 379 15.60 31.30 -4.34
CA GLY A 379 15.11 32.59 -3.90
C GLY A 379 15.20 33.71 -4.94
N TYR A 380 16.09 33.60 -5.94
CA TYR A 380 16.22 34.62 -6.99
C TYR A 380 15.08 34.59 -8.01
N PHE A 381 14.27 33.54 -8.01
CA PHE A 381 13.07 33.44 -8.85
C PHE A 381 11.81 33.99 -8.16
N LEU A 382 11.96 34.56 -6.96
CA LEU A 382 10.89 35.19 -6.20
C LEU A 382 10.98 36.72 -6.30
N ASP A 383 9.84 37.40 -6.17
CA ASP A 383 9.82 38.86 -5.99
C ASP A 383 10.56 39.28 -4.70
N ALA A 384 10.94 40.55 -4.60
CA ALA A 384 11.79 41.05 -3.51
C ALA A 384 11.24 40.73 -2.10
N ASN A 385 9.93 40.84 -1.92
CA ASN A 385 9.28 40.59 -0.63
C ASN A 385 9.28 39.10 -0.30
N LYS A 386 8.93 38.25 -1.25
CA LYS A 386 8.96 36.79 -1.08
C LYS A 386 10.37 36.26 -0.93
N LYS A 387 11.35 36.80 -1.65
CA LYS A 387 12.77 36.48 -1.52
C LYS A 387 13.27 36.76 -0.11
N ARG A 388 12.96 37.93 0.47
CA ARG A 388 13.33 38.26 1.85
C ARG A 388 12.74 37.25 2.85
N LYS A 389 11.46 36.91 2.71
CA LYS A 389 10.78 35.90 3.55
C LYS A 389 11.40 34.52 3.40
N TRP A 390 11.68 34.12 2.16
CA TRP A 390 12.34 32.86 1.83
C TRP A 390 13.71 32.75 2.49
N LEU A 391 14.60 33.71 2.27
CA LEU A 391 15.96 33.68 2.83
C LEU A 391 15.95 33.65 4.36
N LYS A 392 15.07 34.42 5.00
CA LYS A 392 14.87 34.34 6.46
C LYS A 392 14.49 32.92 6.88
N LYS A 393 13.48 32.33 6.23
CA LYS A 393 13.00 30.98 6.56
C LYS A 393 14.08 29.91 6.35
N VAL A 394 14.85 30.03 5.29
CA VAL A 394 15.98 29.15 4.99
C VAL A 394 17.01 29.19 6.10
N ASN A 395 17.46 30.39 6.49
CA ASN A 395 18.41 30.55 7.60
C ASN A 395 17.85 29.99 8.91
N ASP A 396 16.58 30.27 9.23
CA ASP A 396 15.94 29.73 10.43
C ASP A 396 15.94 28.19 10.46
N VAL A 397 15.71 27.56 9.31
CA VAL A 397 15.69 26.09 9.18
C VAL A 397 17.09 25.51 9.33
N PHE A 398 18.09 26.07 8.64
CA PHE A 398 19.46 25.58 8.74
C PHE A 398 20.05 25.78 10.13
N ASN A 399 19.84 26.94 10.75
CA ASN A 399 20.29 27.19 12.13
C ASN A 399 19.69 26.18 13.12
N ARG A 400 18.41 25.81 12.93
CA ARG A 400 17.74 24.79 13.76
C ARG A 400 18.30 23.39 13.50
N MET A 401 18.53 23.03 12.24
CA MET A 401 19.13 21.74 11.87
C MET A 401 20.53 21.62 12.49
N GLU A 402 21.38 22.64 12.33
CA GLU A 402 22.72 22.68 12.91
C GLU A 402 22.68 22.59 14.44
N SER A 403 21.81 23.38 15.10
CA SER A 403 21.64 23.34 16.56
C SER A 403 21.21 21.95 17.05
N ALA A 404 20.27 21.30 16.35
CA ALA A 404 19.81 19.96 16.70
C ALA A 404 20.90 18.90 16.55
N GLN A 405 21.76 19.02 15.53
CA GLN A 405 22.90 18.11 15.35
C GLN A 405 24.00 18.35 16.38
N PHE A 406 24.29 19.61 16.71
CA PHE A 406 25.23 19.96 17.77
C PHE A 406 24.77 19.40 19.12
N TYR A 407 23.50 19.60 19.47
CA TYR A 407 22.93 19.14 20.74
C TYR A 407 23.02 17.61 20.89
N ARG A 408 22.76 16.83 19.85
CA ARG A 408 22.90 15.36 19.90
C ARG A 408 24.35 14.92 20.15
N SER A 409 25.30 15.66 19.59
CA SER A 409 26.72 15.32 19.66
C SER A 409 27.34 15.67 21.02
N TYR A 410 26.82 16.70 21.71
CA TYR A 410 27.44 17.27 22.92
C TYR A 410 26.60 17.21 24.19
N SER A 411 25.28 17.08 24.12
CA SER A 411 24.44 17.07 25.33
C SER A 411 24.47 15.72 26.05
N LYS A 412 25.08 15.72 27.24
CA LYS A 412 24.90 14.68 28.27
C LYS A 412 23.63 14.90 29.08
N GLU A 413 22.99 16.07 28.96
CA GLU A 413 21.88 16.50 29.79
C GLU A 413 20.53 15.88 29.41
N ARG A 414 19.73 15.66 30.46
CA ARG A 414 18.42 15.00 30.42
C ARG A 414 17.35 16.02 30.07
N LYS A 415 16.66 15.84 28.95
CA LYS A 415 15.36 16.49 28.70
C LYS A 415 14.25 15.45 28.74
N ASN A 416 13.11 15.84 29.31
CA ASN A 416 11.88 15.05 29.25
C ASN A 416 11.52 14.75 27.78
N PHE A 417 11.11 13.52 27.49
CA PHE A 417 10.76 13.01 26.15
C PHE A 417 9.82 13.92 25.34
N ILE A 418 8.93 14.67 26.00
CA ILE A 418 8.01 15.64 25.37
C ILE A 418 8.76 16.81 24.70
N ASN A 419 9.83 17.31 25.32
CA ASN A 419 10.68 18.36 24.73
C ASN A 419 11.54 17.84 23.57
N TYR A 420 11.61 16.52 23.41
CA TYR A 420 12.39 15.82 22.40
C TYR A 420 11.63 15.67 21.07
N VAL A 421 10.29 15.76 21.08
CA VAL A 421 9.47 15.57 19.87
C VAL A 421 9.75 16.65 18.83
N ASP A 422 9.94 17.89 19.26
CA ASP A 422 10.30 19.00 18.36
C ASP A 422 11.72 18.87 17.80
N GLU A 423 12.62 18.17 18.50
CA GLU A 423 13.98 17.91 18.04
C GLU A 423 14.03 16.81 16.96
N PHE A 424 13.07 15.86 16.95
CA PHE A 424 13.02 14.80 15.93
C PHE A 424 12.91 15.36 14.51
N SER A 425 12.02 16.33 14.31
CA SER A 425 11.89 16.99 13.01
C SER A 425 12.94 18.05 12.77
N ALA A 426 13.54 18.63 13.81
CA ALA A 426 14.55 19.69 13.68
C ALA A 426 15.69 19.28 12.74
N ARG A 427 16.13 18.01 12.80
CA ARG A 427 17.20 17.44 11.98
C ARG A 427 16.84 17.27 10.50
N SER A 428 15.55 17.25 10.18
CA SER A 428 15.01 16.94 8.85
C SER A 428 14.18 18.09 8.27
N LEU A 429 14.12 19.26 8.93
CA LEU A 429 13.33 20.41 8.48
C LEU A 429 13.64 20.89 7.06
N GLY A 430 14.86 20.67 6.58
CA GLY A 430 15.27 21.01 5.22
C GLY A 430 14.38 20.39 4.14
N HIS A 431 13.76 19.23 4.41
CA HIS A 431 12.83 18.57 3.48
C HIS A 431 11.59 19.40 3.19
N LEU A 432 11.22 20.30 4.10
CA LEU A 432 10.04 21.14 3.95
C LEU A 432 10.31 22.35 3.06
N LEU A 433 11.57 22.72 2.81
CA LEU A 433 11.90 23.96 2.12
C LEU A 433 11.52 23.93 0.64
N GLY A 434 11.62 22.77 -0.03
CA GLY A 434 11.24 22.64 -1.44
C GLY A 434 9.76 22.93 -1.68
N SER A 435 8.88 22.35 -0.87
CA SER A 435 7.44 22.59 -0.95
C SER A 435 7.04 23.97 -0.42
N TYR A 436 7.73 24.49 0.60
CA TYR A 436 7.57 25.88 1.04
C TYR A 436 7.89 26.87 -0.07
N TRP A 437 8.96 26.64 -0.84
CA TRP A 437 9.32 27.48 -1.98
C TRP A 437 8.21 27.47 -3.05
N CYS A 438 7.69 26.29 -3.40
CA CYS A 438 6.56 26.18 -4.31
C CYS A 438 5.34 26.97 -3.80
N LEU A 439 5.00 26.88 -2.51
CA LEU A 439 3.88 27.62 -1.94
C LEU A 439 4.05 29.15 -2.08
N LEU A 440 5.29 29.68 -2.03
CA LEU A 440 5.53 31.12 -2.25
C LEU A 440 5.18 31.57 -3.67
N HIS A 441 5.23 30.69 -4.68
CA HIS A 441 4.79 31.01 -6.03
C HIS A 441 3.27 31.12 -6.17
N ASN A 442 2.52 30.67 -5.17
CA ASN A 442 1.07 30.78 -5.15
C ASN A 442 0.64 32.10 -4.46
N SER A 443 0.27 33.10 -5.27
CA SER A 443 -0.19 34.41 -4.79
C SER A 443 -1.49 34.36 -3.98
N ALA A 444 -2.24 33.25 -4.03
CA ALA A 444 -3.45 33.08 -3.25
C ALA A 444 -3.19 32.69 -1.78
N LEU A 445 -1.96 32.29 -1.42
CA LEU A 445 -1.61 31.84 -0.08
C LEU A 445 -1.14 32.99 0.80
N LYS A 446 -1.65 33.03 2.03
CA LYS A 446 -1.25 33.99 3.06
C LYS A 446 -0.11 33.43 3.90
N ASP A 447 0.58 34.30 4.63
CA ASP A 447 1.66 33.88 5.55
C ASP A 447 1.18 32.88 6.61
N SER A 448 -0.10 32.96 7.02
CA SER A 448 -0.73 32.00 7.93
C SER A 448 -0.80 30.58 7.35
N ASP A 449 -1.07 30.45 6.06
CA ASP A 449 -1.19 29.16 5.37
C ASP A 449 0.18 28.50 5.24
N LEU A 450 1.20 29.31 4.91
CA LEU A 450 2.60 28.90 4.88
C LEU A 450 3.09 28.42 6.25
N SER A 451 2.69 29.10 7.33
CA SER A 451 3.01 28.72 8.71
C SER A 451 2.33 27.41 9.10
N LEU A 452 1.04 27.25 8.77
CA LEU A 452 0.29 26.03 9.04
C LEU A 452 0.90 24.84 8.29
N TRP A 453 1.20 24.99 7.00
CA TRP A 453 1.86 23.96 6.19
C TRP A 453 3.25 23.57 6.73
N PHE A 454 3.97 24.52 7.34
CA PHE A 454 5.26 24.20 7.94
C PHE A 454 5.10 23.45 9.27
N LYS A 455 4.12 23.83 10.10
CA LYS A 455 3.78 23.13 11.36
C LYS A 455 3.32 21.70 11.06
N SER A 456 2.40 21.58 10.11
CA SER A 456 2.53 20.69 8.96
C SER A 456 3.46 19.48 8.95
N GLY A 457 4.35 19.62 7.98
CA GLY A 457 5.44 18.72 7.73
C GLY A 457 6.34 18.50 8.94
N LYS A 458 6.47 19.45 9.88
CA LYS A 458 7.28 19.23 11.10
C LYS A 458 6.85 17.99 11.85
N PHE A 459 5.57 17.85 12.11
CA PHE A 459 5.16 16.68 12.84
C PHE A 459 5.19 15.44 11.95
N PHE A 460 4.84 15.53 10.66
CA PHE A 460 5.03 14.39 9.76
C PHE A 460 6.45 13.84 9.87
N LEU A 461 7.45 14.73 9.79
CA LEU A 461 8.86 14.38 9.97
C LEU A 461 9.16 13.82 11.36
N SER A 462 8.56 14.37 12.42
CA SER A 462 8.74 13.87 13.79
C SER A 462 8.16 12.46 13.96
N ALA A 463 6.99 12.20 13.37
CA ALA A 463 6.30 10.92 13.42
C ALA A 463 7.06 9.86 12.60
N LYS A 464 7.52 10.22 11.40
CA LYS A 464 8.36 9.35 10.56
C LYS A 464 9.66 9.01 11.27
N GLN A 465 10.36 10.01 11.81
CA GLN A 465 11.62 9.78 12.50
C GLN A 465 11.49 8.89 13.73
N LEU A 466 10.41 9.07 14.49
CA LEU A 466 10.15 8.20 15.63
C LEU A 466 9.81 6.78 15.18
N ALA A 467 9.09 6.60 14.07
CA ALA A 467 8.80 5.28 13.52
C ALA A 467 10.08 4.56 13.07
N ASP A 468 11.01 5.29 12.45
CA ASP A 468 12.32 4.75 12.06
C ASP A 468 13.14 4.35 13.30
N ASP A 469 13.28 5.25 14.28
CA ASP A 469 14.01 4.98 15.54
C ASP A 469 13.40 3.79 16.31
N LEU A 470 12.10 3.52 16.10
CA LEU A 470 11.37 2.38 16.66
C LEU A 470 11.44 1.10 15.87
N HIS A 471 11.71 1.17 14.58
CA HIS A 471 11.97 -0.01 13.79
C HIS A 471 13.36 -0.57 14.13
N ASP A 472 14.33 0.32 14.30
CA ASP A 472 15.75 -0.04 14.45
C ASP A 472 16.21 -0.14 15.91
N TRP A 473 15.30 -0.01 16.89
CA TRP A 473 15.66 0.12 18.30
C TRP A 473 16.53 -1.01 18.87
N GLU A 474 16.29 -2.27 18.45
CA GLU A 474 17.09 -3.42 18.93
C GLU A 474 18.52 -3.35 18.41
N GLU A 475 18.69 -2.95 17.15
CA GLU A 475 19.99 -2.81 16.49
C GLU A 475 20.74 -1.59 17.05
N ASP A 476 20.05 -0.46 17.19
CA ASP A 476 20.59 0.75 17.81
C ASP A 476 21.02 0.51 19.26
N PHE A 477 20.23 -0.25 20.02
CA PHE A 477 20.58 -0.65 21.38
C PHE A 477 21.84 -1.52 21.42
N LYS A 478 21.92 -2.56 20.57
CA LYS A 478 23.11 -3.45 20.45
C LYS A 478 24.37 -2.70 20.01
N ASN A 479 24.20 -1.69 19.18
CA ASN A 479 25.28 -0.88 18.64
C ASN A 479 25.68 0.30 19.54
N ASP A 480 25.09 0.41 20.73
CA ASP A 480 25.31 1.50 21.69
C ASP A 480 24.97 2.89 21.10
N ILE A 481 24.12 2.94 20.07
CA ILE A 481 23.67 4.17 19.43
C ILE A 481 22.78 4.91 20.42
N ASN A 482 23.20 6.12 20.82
CA ASN A 482 22.51 6.95 21.80
C ASN A 482 21.44 7.82 21.11
N ASN A 483 20.33 7.18 20.72
CA ASN A 483 19.11 7.87 20.37
C ASN A 483 18.21 7.99 21.63
N PRO A 484 17.15 8.81 21.61
CA PRO A 484 16.35 9.11 22.80
C PRO A 484 15.63 7.85 23.32
N LEU A 485 15.14 7.03 22.41
CA LEU A 485 14.48 5.78 22.71
C LEU A 485 15.46 4.78 23.35
N THR A 486 16.66 4.61 22.79
CA THR A 486 17.67 3.71 23.35
C THR A 486 18.22 4.21 24.68
N LYS A 487 18.31 5.53 24.91
CA LYS A 487 18.62 6.09 26.24
C LYS A 487 17.55 5.73 27.27
N GLU A 488 16.27 5.87 26.92
CA GLU A 488 15.15 5.47 27.79
C GLU A 488 15.16 3.95 28.06
N ILE A 489 15.42 3.13 27.04
CA ILE A 489 15.53 1.67 27.15
C ILE A 489 16.74 1.25 28.01
N LYS A 490 17.90 1.89 27.84
CA LYS A 490 19.10 1.64 28.67
C LYS A 490 18.83 1.95 30.13
N GLN A 491 18.06 3.00 30.44
CA GLN A 491 17.67 3.33 31.80
C GLN A 491 16.74 2.28 32.42
N LEU A 492 15.81 1.73 31.65
CA LEU A 492 14.95 0.63 32.10
C LEU A 492 15.72 -0.70 32.30
N ASN A 493 16.79 -0.91 31.51
CA ASN A 493 17.66 -2.10 31.58
C ASN A 493 18.60 -2.15 32.80
N HIS A 494 18.84 -1.03 33.49
CA HIS A 494 19.57 -1.04 34.76
C HIS A 494 18.74 -1.61 35.93
N SER A 495 17.47 -1.96 35.69
CA SER A 495 16.59 -2.66 36.62
C SER A 495 16.15 -4.01 36.03
N ASN A 496 16.88 -5.08 36.36
CA ASN A 496 16.56 -6.52 36.17
C ASN A 496 16.40 -7.05 34.72
N SER A 497 17.42 -7.77 34.26
CA SER A 497 17.65 -8.21 32.86
C SER A 497 17.01 -9.54 32.42
N THR A 498 15.85 -9.94 32.95
CA THR A 498 15.18 -11.20 32.49
C THR A 498 13.70 -11.05 32.10
N LYS A 499 13.13 -9.84 32.14
CA LYS A 499 11.72 -9.58 31.73
C LYS A 499 11.54 -8.64 30.53
N ILE A 500 12.62 -8.13 29.95
CA ILE A 500 12.57 -6.95 29.09
C ILE A 500 12.16 -7.25 27.63
N ASN A 501 12.38 -8.47 27.13
CA ASN A 501 11.91 -8.86 25.79
C ASN A 501 10.37 -9.00 25.67
N SER A 502 9.65 -9.24 26.77
CA SER A 502 8.18 -9.35 26.74
C SER A 502 7.46 -8.03 27.02
N ILE A 503 8.08 -7.10 27.76
CA ILE A 503 7.48 -5.82 28.18
C ILE A 503 7.66 -4.75 27.09
N ILE A 504 8.85 -4.64 26.49
CA ILE A 504 9.08 -3.67 25.39
C ILE A 504 8.21 -4.01 24.18
N LYS A 505 8.08 -5.30 23.83
CA LYS A 505 7.30 -5.70 22.65
C LYS A 505 5.79 -5.58 22.84
N ASN A 506 5.27 -5.72 24.06
CA ASN A 506 3.82 -5.66 24.31
C ASN A 506 3.31 -4.27 24.70
N ASP A 507 3.99 -3.55 25.59
CA ASP A 507 3.45 -2.29 26.11
C ASP A 507 3.80 -1.11 25.19
N PHE A 508 4.98 -1.13 24.57
CA PHE A 508 5.37 -0.10 23.61
C PHE A 508 4.51 -0.17 22.32
N ILE A 509 4.33 -1.37 21.76
CA ILE A 509 3.55 -1.60 20.53
C ILE A 509 2.04 -1.41 20.76
N LYS A 510 1.52 -1.70 21.96
CA LYS A 510 0.08 -1.56 22.26
C LYS A 510 -0.33 -0.19 22.80
N ILE A 511 0.57 0.55 23.47
CA ILE A 511 0.19 1.77 24.20
C ILE A 511 0.81 3.02 23.55
N ILE A 512 2.06 2.95 23.09
CA ILE A 512 2.80 4.10 22.58
C ILE A 512 2.69 4.19 21.05
N LEU A 513 2.95 3.11 20.33
CA LEU A 513 2.86 3.04 18.87
C LEU A 513 1.47 3.46 18.33
N PRO A 514 0.33 3.09 18.94
CA PRO A 514 -0.98 3.53 18.46
C PRO A 514 -1.28 5.00 18.80
N LYS A 515 -0.74 5.55 19.89
CA LYS A 515 -0.82 6.99 20.21
C LYS A 515 0.05 7.85 19.27
N PHE A 516 1.14 7.28 18.74
CA PHE A 516 2.01 7.92 17.76
C PHE A 516 1.55 7.76 16.30
N LEU A 517 1.02 6.60 15.92
CA LEU A 517 0.37 6.35 14.62
C LEU A 517 -0.92 7.18 14.47
N LYS A 518 -1.69 7.36 15.56
CA LYS A 518 -2.86 8.26 15.60
C LYS A 518 -2.48 9.73 15.38
N LYS A 519 -1.24 10.11 15.70
CA LYS A 519 -0.72 11.44 15.40
C LYS A 519 -0.39 11.56 13.89
N GLY A 520 0.33 10.60 13.29
CA GLY A 520 0.61 10.60 11.83
C GLY A 520 -0.65 10.75 10.96
N LEU A 521 -1.75 10.13 11.39
CA LEU A 521 -3.09 10.25 10.79
C LEU A 521 -3.74 11.64 10.93
N ASN A 522 -3.34 12.44 11.93
CA ASN A 522 -3.86 13.78 12.22
C ASN A 522 -3.34 14.86 11.23
N TRP A 523 -2.24 14.60 10.49
CA TRP A 523 -1.81 15.49 9.38
C TRP A 523 -2.64 15.29 8.12
N THR A 524 -3.08 14.06 7.91
CA THR A 524 -4.03 13.69 6.88
C THR A 524 -5.41 14.31 7.16
N GLU A 525 -5.77 14.52 8.44
CA GLU A 525 -6.97 15.27 8.85
C GLU A 525 -6.88 16.79 8.65
N LYS A 526 -5.69 17.41 8.75
CA LYS A 526 -5.56 18.86 8.60
C LYS A 526 -5.43 19.33 7.17
N ALA A 527 -4.80 18.53 6.30
CA ALA A 527 -4.85 18.77 4.85
C ALA A 527 -6.30 18.78 4.34
N LYS A 528 -7.15 17.99 4.99
CA LYS A 528 -8.57 17.82 4.74
C LYS A 528 -9.42 19.03 5.18
N GLU A 529 -9.22 19.57 6.38
CA GLU A 529 -9.83 20.86 6.79
C GLU A 529 -9.44 22.06 5.91
N CYS A 530 -8.20 22.10 5.41
CA CYS A 530 -7.77 23.16 4.50
C CYS A 530 -8.45 23.06 3.14
N ILE A 531 -8.65 21.84 2.64
CA ILE A 531 -9.37 21.62 1.40
C ILE A 531 -10.82 22.06 1.57
N GLU A 532 -11.50 21.70 2.66
CA GLU A 532 -12.91 22.08 2.93
C GLU A 532 -13.19 23.58 2.97
N LYS A 533 -12.30 24.36 3.60
CA LYS A 533 -12.43 25.83 3.62
C LYS A 533 -12.29 26.47 2.24
N ILE A 534 -11.60 25.81 1.31
CA ILE A 534 -11.50 26.25 -0.09
C ILE A 534 -12.80 25.95 -0.87
N SER A 535 -13.61 24.93 -0.48
CA SER A 535 -14.97 24.79 -1.05
C SER A 535 -15.88 25.92 -0.62
N GLU A 536 -15.96 26.28 0.66
CA GLU A 536 -17.07 27.13 1.11
C GLU A 536 -17.08 28.54 0.48
N ILE A 537 -15.93 29.04 0.02
CA ILE A 537 -15.80 30.42 -0.44
C ILE A 537 -16.18 30.61 -1.92
N ASN A 538 -16.31 29.55 -2.75
CA ASN A 538 -16.51 29.76 -4.19
C ASN A 538 -17.59 28.89 -4.86
N LYS A 539 -18.77 28.87 -4.24
CA LYS A 539 -19.99 28.19 -4.73
C LYS A 539 -20.44 28.59 -6.13
N ASN A 540 -20.02 29.74 -6.68
CA ASN A 540 -20.58 30.23 -7.94
C ASN A 540 -19.59 30.77 -9.00
N LYS A 541 -18.27 30.46 -8.95
CA LYS A 541 -17.35 30.74 -10.11
C LYS A 541 -15.92 30.12 -10.10
N SER A 542 -15.67 28.94 -9.49
CA SER A 542 -14.37 28.23 -9.64
C SER A 542 -14.44 26.70 -9.45
N PRO A 543 -13.69 25.86 -10.22
CA PRO A 543 -13.62 24.40 -10.12
C PRO A 543 -13.19 23.81 -8.75
N LEU A 544 -12.64 24.63 -7.86
CA LEU A 544 -12.23 24.28 -6.50
C LEU A 544 -13.40 23.88 -5.57
N TYR A 545 -14.65 24.18 -5.95
CA TYR A 545 -15.85 23.84 -5.18
C TYR A 545 -16.14 22.32 -5.09
N LYS A 546 -15.77 21.52 -6.11
CA LYS A 546 -16.03 20.06 -6.12
C LYS A 546 -14.99 19.24 -5.33
N GLN A 547 -13.82 19.80 -5.05
CA GLN A 547 -12.73 19.06 -4.38
C GLN A 547 -12.81 19.12 -2.86
N ALA A 548 -13.65 20.01 -2.33
CA ALA A 548 -13.67 20.36 -0.93
C ALA A 548 -14.94 19.91 -0.17
N SER A 549 -15.93 19.39 -0.90
CA SER A 549 -17.03 18.60 -0.34
C SER A 549 -16.66 17.13 -0.02
N ALA A 550 -15.57 16.58 -0.56
CA ALA A 550 -15.16 15.20 -0.32
C ALA A 550 -14.30 15.01 0.94
N LEU A 551 -13.68 16.07 1.47
CA LEU A 551 -12.80 16.02 2.63
C LEU A 551 -13.58 16.26 3.96
N ASN A 552 -14.64 17.08 3.95
CA ASN A 552 -15.50 17.39 5.14
C ASN A 552 -16.25 16.17 5.70
N PHE A 553 -16.56 15.20 4.83
CA PHE A 553 -17.32 14.01 5.22
C PHE A 553 -16.51 13.03 6.08
N GLU A 554 -15.21 12.90 5.80
CA GLU A 554 -14.36 11.95 6.52
C GLU A 554 -13.91 12.54 7.87
N TYR A 555 -13.97 13.88 8.10
CA TYR A 555 -13.40 14.59 9.26
C TYR A 555 -14.33 14.52 10.48
N LYS A 556 -15.65 14.50 10.25
CA LYS A 556 -16.66 14.41 11.32
C LYS A 556 -16.91 12.99 11.83
N LYS A 557 -16.62 11.94 11.05
CA LYS A 557 -16.80 10.53 11.47
C LYS A 557 -15.70 10.06 12.46
N TRP A 558 -14.49 10.58 12.34
CA TRP A 558 -13.33 10.14 13.14
C TRP A 558 -13.29 10.70 14.57
N GLN A 559 -14.09 11.73 14.87
CA GLN A 559 -14.15 12.39 16.18
C GLN A 559 -15.25 11.87 17.13
N LEU A 560 -16.36 11.30 16.64
CA LEU A 560 -17.52 10.89 17.47
C LEU A 560 -17.45 9.42 17.97
N GLU A 561 -17.05 8.46 17.13
CA GLU A 561 -17.03 7.03 17.50
C GLU A 561 -15.90 6.65 18.50
N TYR A 562 -14.83 7.45 18.58
CA TYR A 562 -13.72 7.23 19.51
C TYR A 562 -14.07 7.61 20.97
N ALA A 563 -15.10 8.41 21.18
CA ALA A 563 -15.47 8.94 22.50
C ALA A 563 -16.62 8.16 23.17
N GLU A 564 -17.67 7.76 22.44
CA GLU A 564 -18.83 7.05 23.04
C GLU A 564 -18.55 5.59 23.43
N ILE A 565 -17.74 4.87 22.65
CA ILE A 565 -17.33 3.46 22.93
C ILE A 565 -16.50 3.37 24.22
N LYS A 566 -15.90 4.47 24.65
CA LYS A 566 -15.04 4.52 25.84
C LYS A 566 -15.82 4.71 27.15
N ASP A 567 -17.02 5.28 27.10
CA ASP A 567 -17.79 5.69 28.29
C ASP A 567 -19.06 4.85 28.55
N LEU A 568 -19.71 4.24 27.53
CA LEU A 568 -20.89 3.36 27.74
C LEU A 568 -20.55 1.95 28.26
N ILE A 569 -19.31 1.49 28.07
CA ILE A 569 -18.76 0.23 28.61
C ILE A 569 -18.64 0.26 30.15
N LYS A 570 -18.87 1.42 30.80
CA LYS A 570 -18.67 1.60 32.25
C LYS A 570 -19.92 1.80 33.10
N THR A 571 -21.11 2.12 32.58
CA THR A 571 -22.19 2.70 33.43
C THR A 571 -23.65 2.23 33.19
N GLN A 572 -23.93 1.14 32.45
CA GLN A 572 -25.26 0.47 32.42
C GLN A 572 -25.14 -1.08 32.35
N LYS A 573 -24.63 -1.75 33.39
CA LYS A 573 -25.47 -2.34 34.46
C LYS A 573 -26.54 -1.45 35.05
#